data_AF-A0A3D2MI85-F1
#
_entry.id   AF-A0A3D2MI85-F1
#
_cell.length_a   1.000
_cell.length_b   1.000
_cell.length_c   1.000
_cell.angle_alpha   90.00
_cell.angle_beta   90.00
_cell.angle_gamma   90.00
#
_symmetry.space_group_name_H-M   'P 1'
#
loop_
_entity.id
_entity.type
_entity.pdbx_description
1 polymer ?
#
loop_
_entity_poly.entity_id
_entity_poly.type
_entity_poly.pdbx_seq_one_letter_code
_entity_poly.pdbx_strand_id
1 'polypeptide(L)'
;MQVAWKVEAGSNVKLQDYDPDYVDEHTDPALARAELEQLGKELGELQELLAAAHHQSLLVVLQGMDTSGKADTIHQVLSRVNPQGCEVRSFKV
;
A
#
# COMPACT_ATOMS: atom_id res chain seq x y z
N MET A 1 -4.91 -13.28 -4.13
CA MET A 1 -4.21 -11.97 -4.10
C MET A 1 -2.77 -12.22 -4.47
N GLN A 2 -2.34 -11.71 -5.62
CA GLN A 2 -0.98 -11.87 -6.10
C GLN A 2 -0.16 -10.68 -5.56
N VAL A 3 0.90 -10.98 -4.83
CA VAL A 3 1.84 -9.99 -4.30
C VAL A 3 3.03 -9.97 -5.24
N ALA A 4 3.47 -8.77 -5.67
CA ALA A 4 4.63 -8.64 -6.57
C ALA A 4 5.85 -9.37 -5.98
N TRP A 5 6.14 -9.11 -4.71
CA TRP A 5 7.14 -9.88 -3.95
C TRP A 5 6.70 -10.07 -2.49
N LYS A 6 6.91 -11.28 -1.99
CA LYS A 6 6.85 -11.60 -0.56
C LYS A 6 8.20 -12.12 -0.13
N VAL A 7 8.85 -11.41 0.79
CA VAL A 7 10.12 -11.83 1.39
C VAL A 7 9.83 -12.76 2.56
N GLU A 8 10.30 -13.99 2.49
CA GLU A 8 10.12 -14.97 3.57
C GLU A 8 11.08 -14.69 4.74
N ALA A 9 10.61 -14.96 5.96
CA ALA A 9 11.39 -14.73 7.17
C ALA A 9 12.69 -15.56 7.15
N GLY A 10 13.81 -14.92 7.49
CA GLY A 10 15.13 -15.56 7.52
C GLY A 10 15.79 -15.76 6.15
N SER A 11 15.15 -15.35 5.05
CA SER A 11 15.77 -15.39 3.72
C SER A 11 16.90 -14.36 3.59
N ASN A 12 17.90 -14.70 2.78
CA ASN A 12 18.97 -13.77 2.40
C ASN A 12 18.53 -13.02 1.14
N VAL A 13 18.34 -11.71 1.27
CA VAL A 13 17.77 -10.85 0.22
C VAL A 13 18.87 -10.04 -0.44
N LYS A 14 18.92 -10.06 -1.77
CA LYS A 14 19.75 -9.14 -2.55
C LYS A 14 18.84 -8.19 -3.33
N LEU A 15 18.96 -6.88 -3.06
CA LEU A 15 18.10 -5.88 -3.70
C LEU A 15 18.23 -5.85 -5.23
N GLN A 16 19.39 -6.24 -5.78
CA GLN A 16 19.61 -6.32 -7.23
C GLN A 16 18.68 -7.33 -7.94
N ASP A 17 18.09 -8.27 -7.19
CA ASP A 17 17.18 -9.28 -7.74
C ASP A 17 15.74 -8.74 -7.90
N TYR A 18 15.51 -7.47 -7.52
CA TYR A 18 14.21 -6.79 -7.59
C TYR A 18 14.33 -5.61 -8.55
N ASP A 19 13.65 -5.71 -9.69
CA ASP A 19 13.65 -4.66 -10.71
C ASP A 19 12.78 -3.47 -10.26
N PRO A 20 13.34 -2.25 -10.10
CA PRO A 20 12.57 -1.07 -9.74
C PRO A 20 11.59 -0.61 -10.84
N ASP A 21 11.82 -1.00 -12.10
CA ASP A 21 10.95 -0.68 -13.24
C ASP A 21 9.91 -1.77 -13.51
N TYR A 22 9.81 -2.79 -12.64
CA TYR A 22 8.84 -3.86 -12.77
C TYR A 22 7.41 -3.31 -12.82
N VAL A 23 6.68 -3.76 -13.84
CA VAL A 23 5.24 -3.60 -13.96
C VAL A 23 4.65 -4.99 -14.07
N ASP A 24 3.62 -5.26 -13.29
CA ASP A 24 2.96 -6.57 -13.29
C ASP A 24 2.33 -6.87 -14.66
N GLU A 25 2.50 -8.09 -15.15
CA GLU A 25 2.07 -8.50 -16.49
C GLU A 25 0.55 -8.43 -16.69
N HIS A 26 -0.22 -8.42 -15.59
CA HIS A 26 -1.67 -8.30 -15.61
C HIS A 26 -2.15 -6.86 -15.43
N THR A 27 -1.24 -5.92 -15.18
CA THR A 27 -1.58 -4.50 -15.10
C THR A 27 -1.56 -3.89 -16.49
N ASP A 28 -2.74 -3.57 -17.03
CA ASP A 28 -2.84 -2.68 -18.18
C ASP A 28 -2.66 -1.23 -17.71
N PRO A 29 -1.58 -0.52 -18.11
CA PRO A 29 -1.35 0.86 -17.68
C PRO A 29 -2.50 1.82 -18.06
N ALA A 30 -3.24 1.52 -19.13
CA ALA A 30 -4.39 2.32 -19.53
C ALA A 30 -5.59 2.14 -18.60
N LEU A 31 -5.68 1.01 -17.90
CA LEU A 31 -6.77 0.67 -16.98
C LEU A 31 -6.38 0.78 -15.50
N ALA A 32 -5.09 0.78 -15.18
CA ALA A 32 -4.57 0.79 -13.81
C ALA A 32 -5.17 1.90 -12.94
N ARG A 33 -5.43 3.08 -13.51
CA ARG A 33 -6.08 4.17 -12.78
C ARG A 33 -7.51 3.81 -12.38
N ALA A 34 -8.28 3.20 -13.27
CA ALA A 34 -9.66 2.81 -12.98
C ALA A 34 -9.71 1.66 -11.95
N GLU A 35 -8.78 0.72 -12.04
CA GLU A 35 -8.63 -0.35 -11.04
C GLU A 35 -8.27 0.21 -9.66
N LEU A 36 -7.33 1.17 -9.60
CA LEU A 36 -6.98 1.85 -8.34
C LEU A 36 -8.19 2.55 -7.70
N GLU A 37 -9.08 3.16 -8.50
CA GLU A 37 -10.32 3.74 -7.98
C GLU A 37 -11.26 2.69 -7.39
N GLN A 38 -11.36 1.51 -8.01
CA GLN A 38 -12.20 0.41 -7.52
C GLN A 38 -11.64 -0.16 -6.21
N LEU A 39 -10.34 -0.49 -6.19
CA LEU A 39 -9.66 -0.99 -5.01
C LEU A 39 -9.70 0.02 -3.85
N GLY A 40 -9.57 1.31 -4.15
CA GLY A 40 -9.66 2.34 -3.13
C GLY A 40 -11.05 2.45 -2.49
N LYS A 41 -12.13 2.23 -3.26
CA LYS A 41 -13.50 2.17 -2.70
C LYS A 41 -13.67 0.96 -1.79
N GLU A 42 -13.22 -0.22 -2.23
CA GLU A 42 -13.24 -1.44 -1.43
C GLU A 42 -12.43 -1.28 -0.14
N LEU A 43 -11.25 -0.66 -0.22
CA LEU A 43 -10.42 -0.35 0.95
C LEU A 43 -11.15 0.55 1.95
N GLY A 44 -11.91 1.55 1.47
CA GLY A 44 -12.74 2.42 2.32
C GLY A 44 -13.81 1.63 3.08
N GLU A 45 -14.56 0.78 2.38
CA GLU A 45 -15.59 -0.09 2.98
C GLU A 45 -14.99 -1.06 4.02
N LEU A 46 -13.85 -1.69 3.68
CA LEU A 46 -13.15 -2.58 4.60
C LEU A 46 -12.62 -1.85 5.83
N GLN A 47 -12.15 -0.62 5.68
CA GLN A 47 -11.70 0.19 6.81
C GLN A 47 -12.86 0.55 7.75
N GLU A 48 -14.02 0.90 7.23
CA GLU A 48 -15.22 1.15 8.04
C GLU A 48 -15.63 -0.10 8.83
N LEU A 49 -15.61 -1.28 8.20
CA LEU A 49 -15.88 -2.55 8.88
C LEU A 49 -14.84 -2.85 9.96
N LEU A 50 -13.54 -2.65 9.68
CA LEU A 50 -12.46 -2.83 10.65
C LEU A 50 -12.66 -1.91 11.88
N ALA A 51 -12.99 -0.65 11.63
CA ALA A 51 -13.23 0.33 12.69
C ALA A 51 -14.46 -0.04 13.53
N ALA A 52 -15.57 -0.42 12.90
CA ALA A 52 -16.80 -0.81 13.60
C ALA A 52 -16.64 -2.10 14.41
N ALA A 53 -15.80 -3.04 13.95
CA ALA A 53 -15.57 -4.30 14.64
C ALA A 53 -14.78 -4.14 15.95
N HIS A 54 -13.97 -3.08 16.10
CA HIS A 54 -13.16 -2.79 17.29
C HIS A 54 -12.31 -3.97 17.81
N HIS A 55 -11.94 -4.91 16.93
CA HIS A 55 -11.30 -6.17 17.31
C HIS A 55 -9.83 -6.26 16.86
N GLN A 56 -9.50 -5.65 15.73
CA GLN A 56 -8.17 -5.72 15.10
C GLN A 56 -7.72 -4.34 14.63
N SER A 57 -6.42 -4.19 14.42
CA SER A 57 -5.81 -3.03 13.80
C SER A 57 -4.89 -3.45 12.66
N LEU A 58 -4.67 -2.54 11.71
CA LEU A 58 -3.75 -2.72 10.58
C LEU A 58 -2.61 -1.72 10.70
N LEU A 59 -1.37 -2.22 10.69
CA LEU A 59 -0.16 -1.40 10.62
C LEU A 59 0.46 -1.55 9.23
N VAL A 60 0.60 -0.44 8.52
CA VAL A 60 1.31 -0.36 7.23
C VAL A 60 2.58 0.44 7.43
N VAL A 61 3.73 -0.15 7.09
CA VAL A 61 5.04 0.52 7.15
C VAL A 61 5.50 0.80 5.72
N LEU A 62 5.76 2.08 5.42
CA LEU A 62 6.32 2.51 4.15
C LEU A 62 7.77 2.95 4.37
N GLN A 63 8.70 2.25 3.71
CA GLN A 63 10.13 2.51 3.82
C GLN A 63 10.78 2.56 2.43
N GLY A 64 11.73 3.46 2.26
CA GLY A 64 12.43 3.67 0.99
C GLY A 64 13.33 4.89 1.05
N MET A 65 14.16 5.08 0.02
CA MET A 65 15.04 6.24 -0.09
C MET A 65 14.28 7.57 -0.19
N ASP A 66 14.99 8.68 -0.12
CA ASP A 66 14.40 9.98 -0.47
C ASP A 66 13.82 9.93 -1.89
N THR A 67 12.74 10.68 -2.09
CA THR A 67 11.98 10.72 -3.35
C THR A 67 11.40 9.38 -3.83
N SER A 68 11.42 8.31 -3.01
CA SER A 68 10.91 6.97 -3.40
C SER A 68 9.37 6.87 -3.48
N GLY A 69 8.65 7.98 -3.49
CA GLY A 69 7.18 7.99 -3.60
C GLY A 69 6.38 7.78 -2.31
N LYS A 70 7.02 7.52 -1.15
CA LYS A 70 6.31 7.22 0.12
C LYS A 70 5.13 8.16 0.44
N ALA A 71 5.36 9.47 0.33
CA ALA A 71 4.34 10.47 0.66
C ALA A 71 3.17 10.46 -0.33
N ASP A 72 3.46 10.29 -1.63
CA ASP A 72 2.41 10.23 -2.65
C ASP A 72 1.62 8.92 -2.55
N THR A 73 2.27 7.79 -2.23
CA THR A 73 1.57 6.53 -1.94
C THR A 73 0.56 6.69 -0.82
N ILE A 74 0.92 7.35 0.29
CA ILE A 74 -0.01 7.65 1.39
C ILE A 74 -1.19 8.49 0.87
N HIS A 75 -0.91 9.55 0.11
CA HIS A 75 -1.95 10.44 -0.40
C HIS A 75 -2.91 9.74 -1.37
N GLN A 76 -2.39 9.01 -2.37
CA GLN A 76 -3.20 8.31 -3.36
C GLN A 76 -4.05 7.20 -2.74
N VAL A 77 -3.48 6.41 -1.81
CA VAL A 77 -4.18 5.27 -1.20
C VAL A 77 -5.19 5.74 -0.14
N LEU A 78 -4.78 6.61 0.79
CA LEU A 78 -5.64 7.00 1.91
C LEU A 78 -6.70 8.05 1.55
N SER A 79 -6.62 8.70 0.38
CA SER A 79 -7.66 9.67 -0.04
C SER A 79 -9.04 9.06 -0.29
N ARG A 80 -9.16 7.73 -0.32
CA ARG A 80 -10.43 6.99 -0.45
C ARG A 80 -10.91 6.36 0.85
N VAL A 81 -10.23 6.64 1.96
CA VAL A 81 -10.52 6.05 3.28
C VAL A 81 -11.00 7.14 4.24
N ASN A 82 -11.86 6.78 5.20
CA ASN A 82 -12.31 7.74 6.20
C ASN A 82 -11.13 8.16 7.09
N PRO A 83 -10.73 9.45 7.09
CA PRO A 83 -9.54 9.89 7.80
C PRO A 83 -9.64 9.75 9.32
N GLN A 84 -10.86 9.65 9.88
CA GLN A 84 -11.04 9.43 11.32
C GLN A 84 -10.58 8.04 11.78
N GLY A 85 -10.53 7.06 10.86
CA GLY A 85 -10.07 5.71 11.14
C GLY A 85 -8.61 5.43 10.83
N CYS A 86 -7.86 6.46 10.39
CA CYS A 86 -6.49 6.32 9.91
C CYS A 86 -5.54 7.28 10.64
N GLU A 87 -4.40 6.77 11.05
CA GLU A 87 -3.34 7.56 11.69
C GLU A 87 -2.05 7.47 10.87
N VAL A 88 -1.52 8.62 10.46
CA VAL A 88 -0.22 8.70 9.77
C VAL A 88 0.82 9.24 10.75
N ARG A 89 1.90 8.48 10.95
CA ARG A 89 3.05 8.86 11.78
C ARG A 89 4.32 8.88 10.93
N SER A 90 4.99 10.03 10.92
CA SER A 90 6.31 10.20 10.30
C SER A 90 7.37 10.14 11.39
N PHE A 91 8.30 9.18 11.28
CA PHE A 91 9.46 9.08 12.15
C PHE A 91 10.56 9.98 11.59
N LYS A 92 10.76 11.13 12.24
CA LYS A 92 11.86 12.07 11.94
C LYS A 92 12.84 12.07 13.11
N VAL A 93 14.10 12.37 12.81
CA VAL A 93 15.15 12.63 13.81
C VAL A 93 15.23 14.13 14.06
#